data_AF-A0A167RJ03-F1
#
_entry.id   AF-A0A167RJ03-F1
#
_cell.length_a   1.000
_cell.length_b   1.000
_cell.length_c   1.000
_cell.angle_alpha   90.00
_cell.angle_beta   90.00
_cell.angle_gamma   90.00
#
_symmetry.space_group_name_H-M   'P 1'
#
loop_
_entity.id
_entity.type
_entity.pdbx_description
1 polymer ?
#
loop_
_entity_poly.entity_id
_entity_poly.type
_entity_poly.pdbx_seq_one_letter_code
_entity_poly.pdbx_strand_id
1 'polypeptide(L)'
;MAEVVGVVSSVITFATVVVQVTESIITIKDCWSQFGDASSDLKYLLKDFELFGLVPAEIEEDVLQEAFAFALTGNKHAMQSLEFSREAATSLQALTNELASDMNSSSRLRKSYAAAKVVMQRGKLERHMARLRNAIQLLSLSQQCYTRALLRVQPDLIAEKLLVQDMKNTAKFKPNAHQHGRCL
;
A
#
# COMPACT_ATOMS: atom_id res chain seq x y z
N MET A 1 15.25 -3.24 -32.23
CA MET A 1 14.78 -2.04 -31.50
C MET A 1 13.60 -2.47 -30.66
N ALA A 2 13.77 -2.52 -29.35
CA ALA A 2 12.73 -2.91 -28.41
C ALA A 2 12.30 -1.67 -27.63
N GLU A 3 11.44 -0.87 -28.22
CA GLU A 3 10.66 0.09 -27.45
C GLU A 3 9.48 -0.67 -26.84
N VAL A 4 9.76 -1.41 -25.76
CA VAL A 4 8.72 -1.75 -24.79
C VAL A 4 8.76 -0.67 -23.71
N VAL A 5 8.44 0.55 -24.12
CA VAL A 5 7.91 1.56 -23.20
C VAL A 5 6.41 1.53 -23.40
N GLY A 6 5.80 0.44 -22.91
CA GLY A 6 4.36 0.33 -22.84
C GLY A 6 3.87 1.44 -21.93
N VAL A 7 3.13 2.37 -22.51
CA VAL A 7 2.40 3.49 -21.89
C VAL A 7 2.12 3.22 -20.41
N VAL A 8 2.93 3.81 -19.52
CA VAL A 8 2.56 3.90 -18.12
C VAL A 8 1.38 4.84 -18.09
N SER A 9 0.18 4.30 -17.84
CA SER A 9 -0.97 5.11 -17.46
C SER A 9 -0.50 6.06 -16.36
N SER A 10 -0.57 7.37 -16.61
CA SER A 10 -0.08 8.40 -15.69
C SER A 10 -0.83 8.43 -14.36
N VAL A 11 -1.87 7.61 -14.23
CA VAL A 11 -2.73 7.50 -13.05
C VAL A 11 -2.07 6.56 -12.03
N ILE A 12 -1.68 7.13 -10.89
CA ILE A 12 -1.22 6.40 -9.72
C ILE A 12 -2.45 5.98 -8.91
N THR A 13 -2.67 4.68 -8.79
CA THR A 13 -3.71 4.09 -7.93
C THR A 13 -3.20 2.79 -7.31
N PHE A 14 -3.55 2.61 -6.05
CA PHE A 14 -3.26 1.50 -5.17
C PHE A 14 -4.51 0.63 -4.92
N ALA A 15 -5.70 0.97 -5.43
CA ALA A 15 -6.94 0.23 -5.17
C ALA A 15 -6.80 -1.30 -5.35
N THR A 16 -6.20 -1.75 -6.45
CA THR A 16 -5.96 -3.18 -6.68
C THR A 16 -5.00 -3.79 -5.66
N VAL A 17 -3.96 -3.05 -5.26
CA VAL A 17 -3.01 -3.48 -4.22
C VAL A 17 -3.73 -3.64 -2.89
N VAL A 18 -4.58 -2.67 -2.51
CA VAL A 18 -5.35 -2.68 -1.26
C VAL A 18 -6.18 -3.96 -1.14
N VAL A 19 -6.93 -4.29 -2.21
CA VAL A 19 -7.75 -5.50 -2.27
C VAL A 19 -6.88 -6.74 -2.10
N GLN A 20 -5.82 -6.88 -2.90
CA GLN A 20 -4.96 -8.07 -2.88
C GLN A 20 -4.24 -8.27 -1.54
N VAL A 21 -3.74 -7.20 -0.94
CA VAL A 21 -3.04 -7.26 0.35
C VAL A 21 -4.02 -7.65 1.45
N THR A 22 -5.22 -7.07 1.47
CA THR A 22 -6.25 -7.36 2.46
C THR A 22 -6.73 -8.80 2.37
N GLU A 23 -7.04 -9.29 1.16
CA GLU A 23 -7.39 -10.69 0.91
C GLU A 23 -6.28 -11.65 1.36
N SER A 24 -5.02 -11.28 1.11
CA SER A 24 -3.87 -12.08 1.51
C SER A 24 -3.72 -12.16 3.03
N ILE A 25 -3.89 -11.04 3.74
CA ILE A 25 -3.86 -11.00 5.21
C ILE A 25 -4.91 -11.94 5.80
N ILE A 26 -6.15 -11.83 5.33
CA ILE A 26 -7.26 -12.67 5.79
C ILE A 26 -6.94 -14.15 5.56
N THR A 27 -6.55 -14.50 4.34
CA THR A 27 -6.26 -15.89 3.95
C THR A 27 -5.11 -16.49 4.76
N ILE A 28 -4.02 -15.74 4.96
CA ILE A 28 -2.86 -16.20 5.73
C ILE A 28 -3.24 -16.40 7.21
N LYS A 29 -4.04 -15.49 7.79
CA LYS A 29 -4.51 -15.63 9.18
C LYS A 29 -5.43 -16.84 9.35
N ASP A 30 -6.38 -17.02 8.44
CA ASP A 30 -7.31 -18.15 8.47
C ASP A 30 -6.57 -19.47 8.34
N CYS A 31 -5.59 -19.53 7.43
CA CYS A 31 -4.69 -20.68 7.30
C CYS A 31 -3.97 -20.96 8.62
N TRP A 32 -3.38 -19.93 9.25
CA TRP A 32 -2.52 -20.09 10.43
C TRP A 32 -3.30 -20.39 11.72
N SER A 33 -4.53 -19.91 11.85
CA SER A 33 -5.42 -20.26 12.96
C SER A 33 -5.70 -21.77 13.05
N GLN A 34 -5.66 -22.48 11.91
CA GLN A 34 -5.88 -23.92 11.84
C GLN A 34 -4.70 -24.75 12.36
N PHE A 35 -3.51 -24.17 12.49
CA PHE A 35 -2.31 -24.89 12.94
C PHE A 35 -2.13 -24.89 14.47
N GLY A 36 -3.03 -24.27 15.23
CA GLY A 36 -3.16 -24.41 16.70
C GLY A 36 -2.05 -23.77 17.54
N ASP A 37 -0.77 -23.96 17.17
CA ASP A 37 0.40 -23.53 17.92
C ASP A 37 1.41 -22.81 17.02
N ALA A 38 1.08 -21.57 16.65
CA ALA A 38 2.00 -20.68 15.98
C ALA A 38 3.10 -20.22 16.94
N SER A 39 4.37 -20.27 16.48
CA SER A 39 5.50 -19.69 17.22
C SER A 39 5.24 -18.21 17.51
N SER A 40 5.81 -17.71 18.61
CA SER A 40 5.78 -16.27 18.94
C SER A 40 6.18 -15.41 17.74
N ASP A 41 7.22 -15.81 17.03
CA ASP A 41 7.80 -15.09 15.91
C ASP A 41 6.81 -14.94 14.75
N LEU A 42 6.02 -15.98 14.47
CA LEU A 42 4.98 -15.92 13.45
C LEU A 42 3.84 -14.98 13.87
N LYS A 43 3.45 -14.98 15.15
CA LYS A 43 2.40 -14.09 15.66
C LYS A 43 2.83 -12.62 15.57
N TYR A 44 4.08 -12.32 15.94
CA TYR A 44 4.64 -10.97 15.77
C TYR A 44 4.70 -10.59 14.29
N LEU A 45 5.16 -11.50 13.43
CA LEU A 45 5.26 -11.24 12.01
C LEU A 45 3.91 -10.98 11.34
N LEU A 46 2.86 -11.72 11.72
CA LEU A 46 1.50 -11.46 11.24
C LEU A 46 0.98 -10.10 11.70
N LYS A 47 1.27 -9.71 12.94
CA LYS A 47 0.88 -8.40 13.46
C LYS A 47 1.59 -7.26 12.72
N ASP A 48 2.89 -7.40 12.48
CA ASP A 48 3.64 -6.44 11.64
C ASP A 48 3.05 -6.41 10.23
N PHE A 49 2.69 -7.56 9.69
CA PHE A 49 2.09 -7.65 8.37
C PHE A 49 0.72 -6.97 8.28
N GLU A 50 -0.14 -7.11 9.29
CA GLU A 50 -1.41 -6.37 9.39
C GLU A 50 -1.18 -4.86 9.39
N LEU A 51 -0.20 -4.39 10.17
CA LEU A 51 0.14 -2.96 10.27
C LEU A 51 0.61 -2.42 8.91
N PHE A 52 1.61 -3.06 8.31
CA PHE A 52 2.13 -2.63 7.01
C PHE A 52 1.15 -2.86 5.87
N GLY A 53 0.20 -3.78 6.05
CA GLY A 53 -0.92 -4.02 5.14
C GLY A 53 -1.86 -2.83 4.95
N LEU A 54 -1.87 -1.87 5.88
CA LEU A 54 -2.66 -0.65 5.79
C LEU A 54 -2.03 0.40 4.87
N VAL A 55 -0.71 0.35 4.65
CA VAL A 55 0.03 1.36 3.88
C VAL A 55 -0.58 1.61 2.49
N PRO A 56 -0.93 0.60 1.68
CA PRO A 56 -1.53 0.85 0.37
C PRO A 56 -2.89 1.58 0.45
N ALA A 57 -3.66 1.37 1.52
CA ALA A 57 -4.98 1.97 1.70
C ALA A 57 -4.86 3.44 2.13
N GLU A 58 -3.93 3.74 3.04
CA GLU A 58 -3.61 5.11 3.44
C GLU A 58 -3.11 5.94 2.24
N ILE A 59 -2.22 5.36 1.42
CA ILE A 59 -1.75 6.01 0.19
C ILE A 59 -2.89 6.19 -0.81
N GLU A 60 -3.76 5.18 -0.97
CA GLU A 60 -4.91 5.29 -1.87
C GLU A 60 -5.84 6.44 -1.47
N GLU A 61 -6.14 6.56 -0.18
CA GLU A 61 -6.99 7.64 0.34
C GLU A 61 -6.43 9.03 0.01
N ASP A 62 -5.11 9.20 0.17
CA ASP A 62 -4.45 10.46 -0.18
C ASP A 62 -4.48 10.73 -1.70
N VAL A 63 -4.14 9.76 -2.54
CA VAL A 63 -4.08 9.97 -4.01
C VAL A 63 -5.46 10.17 -4.63
N LEU A 64 -6.54 9.76 -3.95
CA LEU A 64 -7.91 10.06 -4.35
C LEU A 64 -8.30 11.53 -4.10
N GLN A 65 -7.55 12.25 -3.27
CA GLN A 65 -7.74 13.70 -3.11
C GLN A 65 -7.16 14.43 -4.32
N GLU A 66 -7.99 15.23 -5.00
CA GLU A 66 -7.66 15.90 -6.27
C GLU A 66 -6.34 16.69 -6.24
N ALA A 67 -6.07 17.39 -5.13
CA ALA A 67 -4.83 18.15 -4.96
C ALA A 67 -3.57 17.27 -4.99
N PHE A 68 -3.62 16.10 -4.36
CA PHE A 68 -2.50 15.15 -4.35
C PHE A 68 -2.43 14.36 -5.66
N ALA A 69 -3.57 13.98 -6.23
CA ALA A 69 -3.63 13.31 -7.54
C ALA A 69 -2.89 14.09 -8.62
N PHE A 70 -3.18 15.39 -8.72
CA PHE A 70 -2.51 16.28 -9.67
C PHE A 70 -1.02 16.43 -9.35
N ALA A 71 -0.67 16.74 -8.11
CA ALA A 71 0.71 17.02 -7.73
C ALA A 71 1.64 15.79 -7.80
N LEU A 72 1.10 14.59 -7.61
CA LEU A 72 1.85 13.33 -7.67
C LEU A 72 1.92 12.74 -9.08
N THR A 73 1.17 13.28 -10.04
CA THR A 73 1.20 12.81 -11.44
C THR A 73 2.62 12.91 -12.00
N GLY A 74 3.16 11.79 -12.49
CA GLY A 74 4.54 11.72 -13.02
C GLY A 74 5.65 11.78 -11.96
N ASN A 75 5.33 11.77 -10.67
CA ASN A 75 6.33 11.76 -9.61
C ASN A 75 7.02 10.38 -9.52
N LYS A 76 8.32 10.34 -9.81
CA LYS A 76 9.13 9.12 -9.77
C LYS A 76 9.02 8.35 -8.44
N HIS A 77 9.03 9.03 -7.30
CA HIS A 77 8.99 8.34 -6.00
C HIS A 77 7.60 7.78 -5.71
N ALA A 78 6.53 8.45 -6.17
CA ALA A 78 5.18 7.91 -6.07
C ALA A 78 5.01 6.66 -6.96
N MET A 79 5.59 6.66 -8.16
CA MET A 79 5.64 5.47 -9.01
C MET A 79 6.41 4.31 -8.35
N GLN A 80 7.58 4.59 -7.76
CA GLN A 80 8.36 3.57 -7.04
C GLN A 80 7.59 2.99 -5.84
N SER A 81 6.83 3.83 -5.13
CA SER A 81 5.94 3.36 -4.07
C SER A 81 4.91 2.36 -4.61
N LEU A 82 4.25 2.69 -5.72
CA LEU A 82 3.29 1.78 -6.35
C LEU A 82 3.93 0.47 -6.82
N GLU A 83 5.15 0.52 -7.38
CA GLU A 83 5.90 -0.68 -7.79
C GLU A 83 6.18 -1.61 -6.61
N PHE A 84 6.73 -1.11 -5.51
CA PHE A 84 6.99 -1.92 -4.32
C PHE A 84 5.71 -2.50 -3.72
N SER A 85 4.64 -1.73 -3.70
CA SER A 85 3.32 -2.18 -3.27
C SER A 85 2.75 -3.31 -4.14
N ARG A 86 2.90 -3.22 -5.46
CA ARG A 86 2.51 -4.29 -6.40
C ARG A 86 3.37 -5.54 -6.23
N GLU A 87 4.66 -5.38 -6.03
CA GLU A 87 5.58 -6.50 -5.78
C GLU A 87 5.22 -7.23 -4.48
N ALA A 88 4.93 -6.48 -3.41
CA ALA A 88 4.45 -7.04 -2.15
C ALA A 88 3.15 -7.83 -2.36
N ALA A 89 2.15 -7.24 -3.00
CA ALA A 89 0.86 -7.90 -3.28
C ALA A 89 1.02 -9.19 -4.10
N THR A 90 1.88 -9.15 -5.12
CA THR A 90 2.20 -10.33 -5.95
C THR A 90 2.86 -11.44 -5.13
N SER A 91 3.84 -11.09 -4.29
CA SER A 91 4.54 -12.03 -3.40
C SER A 91 3.57 -12.67 -2.40
N LEU A 92 2.63 -11.91 -1.88
CA LEU A 92 1.60 -12.35 -0.93
C LEU A 92 0.55 -13.26 -1.58
N GLN A 93 0.08 -12.91 -2.77
CA GLN A 93 -0.85 -13.76 -3.52
C GLN A 93 -0.21 -15.11 -3.87
N ALA A 94 1.06 -15.11 -4.29
CA ALA A 94 1.76 -16.37 -4.53
C ALA A 94 1.93 -17.18 -3.23
N LEU A 95 2.08 -16.51 -2.07
CA LEU A 95 2.15 -17.18 -0.77
C LEU A 95 0.80 -17.82 -0.42
N THR A 96 -0.30 -17.09 -0.55
CA THR A 96 -1.64 -17.59 -0.23
C THR A 96 -2.04 -18.78 -1.11
N ASN A 97 -1.67 -18.76 -2.40
CA ASN A 97 -1.84 -19.88 -3.32
C ASN A 97 -1.05 -21.13 -2.89
N GLU A 98 0.20 -20.96 -2.47
CA GLU A 98 1.02 -22.05 -1.93
C GLU A 98 0.42 -22.64 -0.65
N LEU A 99 -0.05 -21.78 0.25
CA LEU A 99 -0.71 -22.21 1.49
C LEU A 99 -1.98 -23.02 1.22
N ALA A 100 -2.82 -22.56 0.31
CA ALA A 100 -4.01 -23.28 -0.10
C ALA A 100 -3.67 -24.66 -0.71
N SER A 101 -2.62 -24.75 -1.54
CA SER A 101 -2.14 -26.01 -2.12
C SER A 101 -1.61 -26.98 -1.05
N ASP A 102 -0.83 -26.48 -0.10
CA ASP A 102 -0.24 -27.27 0.97
C ASP A 102 -1.30 -27.81 1.94
N MET A 103 -2.34 -27.04 2.24
CA MET A 103 -3.49 -27.51 3.01
C MET A 103 -4.22 -28.66 2.32
N ASN A 104 -4.51 -28.51 1.02
CA ASN A 104 -5.24 -29.49 0.22
C ASN A 104 -4.47 -30.81 0.03
N SER A 105 -3.15 -30.74 -0.15
CA SER A 105 -2.29 -31.91 -0.32
C SER A 105 -2.07 -32.70 0.98
N SER A 106 -2.10 -32.03 2.15
CA SER A 106 -1.88 -32.68 3.45
C SER A 106 -2.96 -33.70 3.83
N SER A 107 -4.18 -33.56 3.28
CA SER A 107 -5.30 -34.49 3.51
C SER A 107 -5.06 -35.90 2.95
N ARG A 108 -4.22 -36.05 1.90
CA ARG A 108 -4.03 -37.32 1.17
C ARG A 108 -2.85 -38.18 1.63
N LEU A 109 -1.88 -37.62 2.36
CA LEU A 109 -0.59 -38.28 2.67
C LEU A 109 -0.47 -38.76 4.14
N ARG A 110 -1.60 -39.10 4.78
CA ARG A 110 -1.73 -39.24 6.23
C ARG A 110 -1.00 -40.44 6.88
N LYS A 111 -0.29 -41.32 6.17
CA LYS A 111 0.09 -42.65 6.71
C LYS A 111 1.57 -42.99 6.92
N SER A 112 2.56 -42.22 6.48
CA SER A 112 3.95 -42.51 6.88
C SER A 112 4.82 -41.25 6.83
N TYR A 113 5.88 -41.20 7.65
CA TYR A 113 6.90 -40.14 7.75
C TYR A 113 6.62 -38.96 8.71
N ALA A 114 6.28 -39.23 9.97
CA ALA A 114 6.10 -38.20 11.00
C ALA A 114 7.33 -37.29 11.21
N ALA A 115 8.55 -37.85 11.28
CA ALA A 115 9.77 -37.05 11.53
C ALA A 115 10.20 -36.20 10.33
N ALA A 116 10.17 -36.75 9.11
CA ALA A 116 10.47 -35.99 7.90
C ALA A 116 9.38 -34.95 7.59
N LYS A 117 8.12 -35.22 7.95
CA LYS A 117 7.01 -34.25 7.87
C LYS A 117 7.26 -33.05 8.78
N VAL A 118 7.70 -33.26 10.03
CA VAL A 118 7.97 -32.17 10.98
C VAL A 118 9.10 -31.27 10.47
N VAL A 119 10.21 -31.85 9.96
CA VAL A 119 11.33 -31.06 9.43
C VAL A 119 10.95 -30.35 8.12
N MET A 120 10.20 -31.01 7.22
CA MET A 120 9.73 -30.40 5.98
C MET A 120 8.72 -29.28 6.23
N GLN A 121 7.82 -29.46 7.21
CA GLN A 121 6.88 -28.42 7.64
C GLN A 121 7.61 -27.23 8.28
N ARG A 122 8.67 -27.47 9.05
CA ARG A 122 9.49 -26.40 9.62
C ARG A 122 10.24 -25.60 8.54
N GLY A 123 10.84 -26.29 7.56
CA GLY A 123 11.50 -25.63 6.42
C GLY A 123 10.53 -24.83 5.54
N LYS A 124 9.31 -25.33 5.33
CA LYS A 124 8.24 -24.60 4.62
C LYS A 124 7.79 -23.37 5.42
N LEU A 125 7.59 -23.52 6.72
CA LEU A 125 7.20 -22.42 7.60
C LEU A 125 8.23 -21.29 7.59
N GLU A 126 9.52 -21.62 7.69
CA GLU A 126 10.60 -20.61 7.58
C GLU A 126 10.57 -19.86 6.25
N ARG A 127 10.30 -20.56 5.13
CA ARG A 127 10.14 -19.91 3.82
C ARG A 127 8.92 -18.98 3.80
N HIS A 128 7.79 -19.40 4.35
CA HIS A 128 6.59 -18.56 4.44
C HIS A 128 6.85 -17.31 5.29
N MET A 129 7.54 -17.46 6.44
CA MET A 129 7.93 -16.33 7.28
C MET A 129 8.92 -15.40 6.55
N ALA A 130 9.89 -15.94 5.80
CA ALA A 130 10.81 -15.11 5.02
C ALA A 130 10.08 -14.28 3.94
N ARG A 131 9.07 -14.87 3.28
CA ARG A 131 8.23 -14.16 2.30
C ARG A 131 7.37 -13.07 2.93
N LEU A 132 6.76 -13.35 4.09
CA LEU A 132 6.03 -12.34 4.86
C LEU A 132 6.94 -11.17 5.27
N ARG A 133 8.15 -11.45 5.76
CA ARG A 133 9.15 -10.41 6.09
C ARG A 133 9.51 -9.58 4.87
N ASN A 134 9.72 -10.21 3.71
CA ASN A 134 10.01 -9.51 2.47
C ASN A 134 8.84 -8.61 2.04
N ALA A 135 7.59 -9.10 2.13
CA ALA A 135 6.41 -8.29 1.82
C ALA A 135 6.29 -7.07 2.74
N ILE A 136 6.54 -7.23 4.05
CA ILE A 136 6.60 -6.11 5.00
C ILE A 136 7.68 -5.10 4.60
N GLN A 137 8.88 -5.57 4.24
CA GLN A 137 9.97 -4.69 3.79
C GLN A 137 9.59 -3.90 2.54
N LEU A 138 8.95 -4.53 1.57
CA LEU A 138 8.46 -3.87 0.36
C LEU A 138 7.40 -2.81 0.67
N LEU A 139 6.44 -3.11 1.55
CA LEU A 139 5.42 -2.14 1.99
C LEU A 139 6.04 -0.97 2.76
N SER A 140 7.06 -1.22 3.58
CA SER A 140 7.82 -0.16 4.25
C SER A 140 8.58 0.72 3.25
N LEU A 141 9.23 0.14 2.23
CA LEU A 141 9.89 0.88 1.16
C LEU A 141 8.88 1.70 0.34
N SER A 142 7.69 1.14 0.12
CA SER A 142 6.59 1.86 -0.52
C SER A 142 6.23 3.12 0.27
N GLN A 143 5.99 2.99 1.58
CA GLN A 143 5.70 4.11 2.46
C GLN A 143 6.81 5.18 2.41
N GLN A 144 8.08 4.77 2.48
CA GLN A 144 9.22 5.69 2.43
C GLN A 144 9.30 6.45 1.10
N CYS A 145 9.05 5.77 -0.03
CA CYS A 145 9.01 6.41 -1.34
C CYS A 145 7.85 7.40 -1.45
N TYR A 146 6.68 7.01 -0.95
CA TYR A 146 5.51 7.89 -0.91
C TYR A 146 5.73 9.13 -0.04
N THR A 147 6.27 8.98 1.17
CA THR A 147 6.64 10.12 2.03
C THR A 147 7.62 11.06 1.33
N ARG A 148 8.60 10.53 0.60
CA ARG A 148 9.52 11.34 -0.18
C ARG A 148 8.83 12.07 -1.34
N ALA A 149 7.85 11.44 -1.98
CA ALA A 149 7.04 12.09 -3.01
C ALA A 149 6.24 13.26 -2.43
N LEU A 150 5.58 13.05 -1.28
CA LEU A 150 4.84 14.07 -0.55
C LEU A 150 5.72 15.27 -0.17
N LEU A 151 6.88 15.03 0.42
CA LEU A 151 7.81 16.09 0.81
C LEU A 151 8.27 16.96 -0.37
N ARG A 152 8.29 16.41 -1.59
CA ARG A 152 8.65 17.18 -2.80
C ARG A 152 7.52 18.05 -3.32
N VAL A 153 6.27 17.62 -3.16
CA VAL A 153 5.11 18.34 -3.70
C VAL A 153 4.45 19.27 -2.66
N GLN A 154 4.73 19.06 -1.38
CA GLN A 154 4.15 19.82 -0.28
C GLN A 154 4.38 21.35 -0.36
N PRO A 155 5.56 21.88 -0.75
CA PRO A 155 5.76 23.32 -0.84
C PRO A 155 4.80 24.00 -1.83
N ASP A 156 4.59 23.38 -2.99
CA ASP A 156 3.74 23.91 -4.05
C ASP A 156 2.27 23.91 -3.63
N LEU A 157 1.82 22.81 -3.00
CA LEU A 157 0.46 22.70 -2.46
C LEU A 157 0.18 23.73 -1.36
N ILE A 158 1.14 24.01 -0.48
CA ILE A 158 0.99 25.04 0.56
C ILE A 158 0.88 26.42 -0.08
N ALA A 159 1.76 26.75 -1.03
CA ALA A 159 1.74 28.03 -1.73
C ALA A 159 0.40 28.27 -2.44
N GLU A 160 -0.12 27.24 -3.14
CA GLU A 160 -1.42 27.31 -3.81
C GLU A 160 -2.57 27.57 -2.81
N LYS A 161 -2.59 26.86 -1.67
CA LYS A 161 -3.61 27.09 -0.63
C LYS A 161 -3.57 28.51 -0.07
N LEU A 162 -2.38 29.07 0.14
CA LEU A 162 -2.21 30.44 0.63
C LEU A 162 -2.70 31.47 -0.39
N LEU A 163 -2.39 31.31 -1.68
CA LEU A 163 -2.88 32.19 -2.74
C LEU A 163 -4.42 32.14 -2.86
N VAL A 164 -5.00 30.95 -2.82
CA VAL A 164 -6.47 30.78 -2.84
C VAL A 164 -7.13 31.43 -1.62
N GLN A 165 -6.50 31.36 -0.45
CA GLN A 165 -7.00 32.04 0.75
C GLN A 165 -6.92 33.56 0.63
N ASP A 166 -5.82 34.10 0.11
CA ASP A 166 -5.65 35.54 -0.10
C ASP A 166 -6.69 36.09 -1.10
N MET A 167 -6.94 35.37 -2.20
CA MET A 167 -8.00 35.72 -3.16
C MET A 167 -9.40 35.68 -2.54
N LYS A 168 -9.69 34.71 -1.65
CA LYS A 168 -10.97 34.66 -0.93
C LYS A 168 -11.12 35.83 0.06
N ASN A 169 -10.03 36.24 0.70
CA ASN A 169 -10.02 37.34 1.65
C ASN A 169 -10.18 38.70 0.95
N THR A 170 -9.49 38.90 -0.17
CA THR A 170 -9.62 40.12 -1.00
C THR A 170 -10.99 40.23 -1.67
N ALA A 171 -11.59 39.12 -2.10
CA ALA A 171 -12.96 39.10 -2.64
C ALA A 171 -14.02 39.49 -1.59
N LYS A 172 -13.81 39.14 -0.31
CA LYS A 172 -14.68 39.57 0.80
C LYS A 172 -14.50 41.05 1.18
N PHE A 173 -13.34 41.64 0.87
CA PHE A 173 -13.02 43.03 1.22
C PHE A 173 -13.41 44.07 0.16
N LYS A 174 -14.23 43.75 -0.86
CA LYS A 174 -14.73 44.79 -1.78
C LYS A 174 -15.51 45.86 -0.98
N PRO A 175 -14.98 47.09 -0.79
CA PRO A 175 -15.73 48.13 -0.10
C PRO A 175 -16.87 48.57 -1.01
N ASN A 176 -18.06 48.81 -0.45
CA ASN A 176 -19.18 49.43 -1.15
C ASN A 176 -18.79 50.85 -1.60
N ALA A 177 -18.15 50.97 -2.75
CA ALA A 177 -17.86 52.23 -3.41
C ALA A 177 -19.10 52.69 -4.20
N HIS A 178 -20.21 52.93 -3.52
CA HIS A 178 -21.31 53.72 -4.06
C HIS A 178 -22.08 54.39 -2.91
N GLN A 179 -21.78 55.67 -2.68
CA GLN A 179 -22.74 56.78 -2.50
C GLN A 179 -22.07 57.94 -1.76
N HIS A 180 -21.26 58.72 -2.49
CA HIS A 180 -21.13 60.15 -2.18
C HIS A 180 -20.78 60.90 -3.47
N GLY A 181 -21.76 61.62 -3.99
CA GLY A 181 -21.59 62.40 -5.21
C GLY A 181 -22.93 62.77 -5.84
N ARG A 182 -23.64 63.71 -5.20
CA ARG A 182 -24.38 64.79 -5.88
C ARG A 182 -25.01 65.71 -4.82
N CYS A 183 -24.23 66.68 -4.37
CA CYS A 183 -24.77 68.00 -4.03
C CYS A 183 -24.66 68.85 -5.29
N LEU A 184 -25.80 69.24 -5.85
CA LEU A 184 -26.03 70.44 -6.64
C LEU A 184 -27.52 70.76 -6.55
#